data_AF-A0A449B3L1-F1
#
_entry.id   AF-A0A449B3L1-F1
#
_cell.length_a   1.000
_cell.length_b   1.000
_cell.length_c   1.000
_cell.angle_alpha   90.00
_cell.angle_beta   90.00
_cell.angle_gamma   90.00
#
_symmetry.space_group_name_H-M   'P 1'
#
loop_
_entity.id
_entity.type
_entity.pdbx_description
1 polymer ?
#
loop_
_entity_poly.entity_id
_entity_poly.type
_entity_poly.pdbx_seq_one_letter_code
_entity_poly.pdbx_strand_id
1 'polypeptide(L)'
;MKNKFIKLLGLTPLTLAPIAIAASCNTTSENSEDKKVLEEKEIAGTNIKIVPYKGTVEEKALPEGWTYSTETNLSSINKEEFAFEPASGQSFANDKLISTKGKENSYDIFLSSFQGTNTVYGKSESTKPFEGINLGTFKGTTFNFTTATNPIYTNSKGLQNASGYATVIENTEGRTIKVLVRLFNFKSKQISKSVYELTLTHVTV
;
A
#
# COMPACT_ATOMS: atom_id res chain seq x y z
N MET A 1 -14.34 -50.38 60.71
CA MET A 1 -14.71 -51.78 60.43
C MET A 1 -14.38 -52.09 58.98
N LYS A 2 -13.82 -53.28 58.72
CA LYS A 2 -13.39 -53.80 57.42
C LYS A 2 -14.61 -54.23 56.58
N ASN A 3 -14.49 -54.12 55.24
CA ASN A 3 -15.01 -55.04 54.20
C ASN A 3 -14.62 -54.44 52.83
N LYS A 4 -13.54 -54.87 52.16
CA LYS A 4 -13.34 -56.04 51.26
C LYS A 4 -14.34 -56.18 50.09
N PHE A 5 -13.81 -55.88 48.89
CA PHE A 5 -13.88 -56.56 47.58
C PHE A 5 -15.23 -56.99 46.97
N ILE A 6 -15.41 -56.66 45.68
CA ILE A 6 -15.37 -57.61 44.53
C ILE A 6 -15.20 -56.81 43.21
N LYS A 7 -14.24 -57.23 42.38
CA LYS A 7 -14.09 -56.86 40.96
C LYS A 7 -15.01 -57.75 40.12
N LEU A 8 -15.65 -57.20 39.10
CA LEU A 8 -16.14 -57.98 37.95
C LEU A 8 -15.82 -57.24 36.65
N LEU A 9 -15.07 -57.93 35.79
CA LEU A 9 -14.79 -57.58 34.39
C LEU A 9 -16.05 -57.80 33.55
N GLY A 10 -16.23 -57.02 32.47
CA GLY A 10 -16.95 -57.55 31.31
C GLY A 10 -17.65 -56.56 30.39
N LEU A 11 -17.17 -56.54 29.14
CA LEU A 11 -17.87 -56.30 27.87
C LEU A 11 -18.28 -54.87 27.49
N THR A 12 -17.50 -54.31 26.57
CA THR A 12 -17.89 -53.29 25.59
C THR A 12 -18.79 -53.86 24.49
N PRO A 13 -19.91 -53.22 24.14
CA PRO A 13 -20.49 -53.35 22.81
C PRO A 13 -20.13 -52.15 21.91
N LEU A 14 -19.69 -52.46 20.68
CA LEU A 14 -19.63 -51.55 19.54
C LEU A 14 -21.02 -51.00 19.26
N THR A 15 -21.16 -49.68 19.09
CA THR A 15 -22.37 -49.07 18.53
C THR A 15 -22.03 -48.30 17.25
N LEU A 16 -22.64 -48.73 16.14
CA LEU A 16 -22.56 -48.13 14.81
C LEU A 16 -22.93 -46.64 14.85
N ALA A 17 -22.12 -45.79 14.21
CA ALA A 17 -22.51 -44.43 13.88
C ALA A 17 -23.43 -44.44 12.64
N PRO A 18 -24.57 -43.71 12.65
CA PRO A 18 -25.42 -43.58 11.47
C PRO A 18 -24.80 -42.64 10.43
N ILE A 19 -24.85 -43.09 9.16
CA ILE A 19 -24.63 -42.27 7.96
C ILE A 19 -25.93 -41.52 7.64
N ALA A 20 -25.79 -40.25 7.26
CA ALA A 20 -26.85 -39.26 7.05
C ALA A 20 -27.76 -39.50 5.83
N ILE A 21 -28.98 -38.93 5.84
CA ILE A 21 -29.74 -38.52 4.65
C ILE A 21 -30.40 -37.16 4.91
N ALA A 22 -30.27 -36.27 3.92
CA ALA A 22 -30.62 -34.87 3.91
C ALA A 22 -32.13 -34.56 3.92
N ALA A 23 -32.48 -33.36 4.39
CA ALA A 23 -33.70 -32.66 4.00
C ALA A 23 -33.34 -31.27 3.46
N SER A 24 -33.72 -31.07 2.21
CA SER A 24 -33.62 -29.86 1.41
C SER A 24 -34.50 -28.75 1.97
N CYS A 25 -33.96 -27.53 2.04
CA CYS A 25 -34.74 -26.32 1.82
C CYS A 25 -33.94 -25.44 0.85
N ASN A 26 -34.36 -25.47 -0.41
CA ASN A 26 -34.04 -24.46 -1.41
C ASN A 26 -34.45 -23.09 -0.88
N THR A 27 -33.49 -22.18 -0.80
CA THR A 27 -33.75 -20.75 -0.98
C THR A 27 -32.80 -20.26 -2.05
N THR A 28 -33.36 -20.16 -3.25
CA THR A 28 -33.05 -19.22 -4.33
C THR A 28 -31.61 -18.72 -4.44
N SER A 29 -30.86 -19.42 -5.29
CA SER A 29 -29.67 -18.90 -5.95
C SER A 29 -30.09 -17.79 -6.95
N GLU A 30 -29.89 -16.54 -6.57
CA GLU A 30 -29.74 -15.44 -7.53
C GLU A 30 -28.36 -14.80 -7.35
N ASN A 31 -27.51 -15.02 -8.36
CA ASN A 31 -26.38 -14.17 -8.76
C ASN A 31 -25.56 -13.49 -7.66
N SER A 32 -24.68 -14.25 -7.02
CA SER A 32 -23.35 -13.72 -6.72
C SER A 32 -22.41 -14.25 -7.80
N GLU A 33 -22.30 -13.52 -8.91
CA GLU A 33 -21.05 -13.55 -9.66
C GLU A 33 -19.96 -13.15 -8.66
N ASP A 34 -19.28 -14.14 -8.10
CA ASP A 34 -18.01 -13.97 -7.42
C ASP A 34 -17.04 -13.39 -8.46
N LYS A 35 -17.10 -12.07 -8.66
CA LYS A 35 -15.94 -11.29 -9.06
C LYS A 35 -14.96 -11.39 -7.90
N LYS A 36 -14.28 -12.53 -7.86
CA LYS A 36 -13.02 -12.69 -7.16
C LYS A 36 -12.06 -11.74 -7.87
N VAL A 37 -12.11 -10.46 -7.49
CA VAL A 37 -11.10 -9.47 -7.88
C VAL A 37 -9.79 -10.09 -7.43
N LEU A 38 -9.01 -10.57 -8.39
CA LEU A 38 -7.64 -11.00 -8.13
C LEU A 38 -6.93 -9.74 -7.66
N GLU A 39 -6.80 -9.59 -6.34
CA GLU A 39 -5.95 -8.56 -5.77
C GLU A 39 -4.53 -8.85 -6.24
N GLU A 40 -4.09 -8.12 -7.26
CA GLU A 40 -2.72 -8.17 -7.71
C GLU A 40 -1.83 -7.73 -6.55
N LYS A 41 -0.99 -8.66 -6.09
CA LYS A 41 -0.14 -8.48 -4.91
C LYS A 41 1.18 -7.80 -5.24
N GLU A 42 1.46 -7.56 -6.51
CA GLU A 42 2.70 -6.94 -6.95
C GLU A 42 2.52 -6.39 -8.35
N ILE A 43 2.96 -5.15 -8.55
CA ILE A 43 3.18 -4.58 -9.88
C ILE A 43 4.66 -4.21 -9.96
N ALA A 44 5.33 -4.67 -11.01
CA ALA A 44 6.69 -4.32 -11.32
C ALA A 44 6.76 -3.74 -12.73
N GLY A 45 7.43 -2.61 -12.85
CA GLY A 45 7.80 -1.96 -14.11
C GLY A 45 9.32 -1.90 -14.26
N THR A 46 9.80 -1.12 -15.23
CA THR A 46 11.23 -1.03 -15.56
C THR A 46 12.11 -0.66 -14.37
N ASN A 47 11.70 0.35 -13.59
CA ASN A 47 12.49 0.96 -12.52
C ASN A 47 11.69 1.13 -11.22
N ILE A 48 10.60 0.39 -11.11
CA ILE A 48 9.60 0.57 -10.09
C ILE A 48 9.02 -0.77 -9.70
N LYS A 49 8.82 -0.97 -8.41
CA LYS A 49 8.08 -2.11 -7.88
C LYS A 49 7.18 -1.61 -6.76
N ILE A 50 5.93 -2.07 -6.76
CA ILE A 50 4.96 -1.75 -5.70
C ILE A 50 4.28 -3.03 -5.22
N VAL A 51 4.28 -3.23 -3.91
CA VAL A 51 3.70 -4.42 -3.24
C VAL A 51 2.90 -3.99 -2.02
N PRO A 52 1.85 -4.72 -1.61
CA PRO A 52 1.18 -4.50 -0.34
C PRO A 52 2.15 -4.58 0.83
N TYR A 53 2.14 -3.56 1.66
CA TYR A 53 2.90 -3.56 2.90
C TYR A 53 2.21 -4.48 3.92
N LYS A 54 2.98 -5.37 4.55
CA LYS A 54 2.45 -6.38 5.49
C LYS A 54 2.30 -5.86 6.92
N GLY A 55 2.84 -4.68 7.22
CA GLY A 55 2.69 -4.06 8.53
C GLY A 55 1.42 -3.21 8.64
N THR A 56 1.21 -2.65 9.82
CA THR A 56 0.09 -1.75 10.12
C THR A 56 0.54 -0.30 10.07
N VAL A 57 -0.23 0.54 9.41
CA VAL A 57 -0.09 2.01 9.47
C VAL A 57 -1.46 2.57 9.85
N GLU A 58 -1.49 3.39 10.89
CA GLU A 58 -2.71 4.01 11.38
C GLU A 58 -3.39 4.85 10.29
N GLU A 59 -4.70 4.66 10.13
CA GLU A 59 -5.53 5.50 9.27
C GLU A 59 -5.83 6.81 9.99
N LYS A 60 -5.37 7.92 9.42
CA LYS A 60 -5.80 9.24 9.89
C LYS A 60 -7.20 9.55 9.41
N ALA A 61 -7.92 10.31 10.23
CA ALA A 61 -9.20 10.91 9.85
C ALA A 61 -9.04 11.69 8.54
N LEU A 62 -9.91 11.39 7.58
CA LEU A 62 -9.94 12.07 6.30
C LEU A 62 -10.88 13.28 6.37
N PRO A 63 -10.63 14.34 5.60
CA PRO A 63 -11.58 15.42 5.41
C PRO A 63 -12.92 14.92 4.85
N GLU A 64 -13.96 15.73 5.03
CA GLU A 64 -15.29 15.42 4.52
C GLU A 64 -15.28 15.08 3.02
N GLY A 65 -16.03 14.02 2.66
CA GLY A 65 -16.16 13.54 1.29
C GLY A 65 -15.01 12.64 0.81
N TRP A 66 -14.00 12.38 1.63
CA TRP A 66 -12.95 11.40 1.36
C TRP A 66 -13.15 10.10 2.14
N THR A 67 -12.80 8.98 1.52
CA THR A 67 -12.92 7.65 2.14
C THR A 67 -11.70 6.78 1.88
N TYR A 68 -11.43 5.86 2.79
CA TYR A 68 -10.55 4.72 2.50
C TYR A 68 -11.36 3.63 1.78
N SER A 69 -10.82 3.10 0.69
CA SER A 69 -11.47 2.10 -0.16
C SER A 69 -10.55 0.92 -0.45
N THR A 70 -11.10 -0.28 -0.43
CA THR A 70 -10.43 -1.50 -0.92
C THR A 70 -10.48 -1.63 -2.44
N GLU A 71 -11.37 -0.87 -3.12
CA GLU A 71 -11.46 -0.82 -4.59
C GLU A 71 -10.33 0.00 -5.20
N THR A 72 -9.81 0.99 -4.45
CA THR A 72 -8.60 1.73 -4.80
C THR A 72 -7.39 0.86 -4.49
N ASN A 73 -7.04 -0.01 -5.42
CA ASN A 73 -5.97 -1.00 -5.27
C ASN A 73 -5.15 -1.15 -6.57
N LEU A 74 -4.13 -2.03 -6.52
CA LEU A 74 -3.17 -2.21 -7.61
C LEU A 74 -3.77 -2.82 -8.88
N SER A 75 -4.91 -3.51 -8.81
CA SER A 75 -5.49 -4.25 -9.94
C SER A 75 -5.95 -3.39 -11.11
N SER A 76 -5.89 -2.06 -10.98
CA SER A 76 -6.23 -1.10 -12.02
C SER A 76 -5.03 -0.32 -12.56
N ILE A 77 -3.81 -0.66 -12.11
CA ILE A 77 -2.56 -0.13 -12.67
C ILE A 77 -2.20 -0.97 -13.89
N ASN A 78 -1.97 -0.33 -15.04
CA ASN A 78 -1.48 -1.00 -16.23
C ASN A 78 0.01 -1.31 -16.07
N LYS A 79 0.36 -2.57 -15.84
CA LYS A 79 1.75 -3.00 -15.60
C LYS A 79 2.68 -2.78 -16.81
N GLU A 80 2.18 -2.86 -18.04
CA GLU A 80 3.00 -2.67 -19.24
C GLU A 80 3.42 -1.22 -19.42
N GLU A 81 2.62 -0.29 -18.92
CA GLU A 81 2.88 1.15 -18.99
C GLU A 81 3.46 1.72 -17.69
N PHE A 82 3.33 0.98 -16.58
CA PHE A 82 3.74 1.45 -15.26
C PHE A 82 5.25 1.57 -15.16
N ALA A 83 5.73 2.80 -15.08
CA ALA A 83 7.15 3.09 -15.04
C ALA A 83 7.45 4.24 -14.10
N PHE A 84 8.68 4.24 -13.59
CA PHE A 84 9.30 5.42 -13.02
C PHE A 84 10.39 5.87 -13.98
N GLU A 85 10.31 7.13 -14.42
CA GLU A 85 11.32 7.76 -15.27
C GLU A 85 12.21 8.65 -14.41
N PRO A 86 13.44 8.22 -14.11
CA PRO A 86 14.38 9.04 -13.37
C PRO A 86 14.68 10.33 -14.14
N ALA A 87 14.81 11.43 -13.42
CA ALA A 87 15.29 12.66 -14.04
C ALA A 87 16.75 12.49 -14.49
N SER A 88 17.10 13.05 -15.65
CA SER A 88 18.43 12.90 -16.24
C SER A 88 19.52 13.37 -15.28
N GLY A 89 20.55 12.52 -15.09
CA GLY A 89 21.68 12.79 -14.20
C GLY A 89 21.37 12.78 -12.71
N GLN A 90 20.16 12.37 -12.31
CA GLN A 90 19.75 12.30 -10.90
C GLN A 90 19.79 10.87 -10.39
N SER A 91 20.17 10.72 -9.12
CA SER A 91 20.26 9.44 -8.41
C SER A 91 19.64 9.57 -7.03
N PHE A 92 19.53 8.46 -6.30
CA PHE A 92 19.08 8.46 -4.90
C PHE A 92 20.27 8.59 -3.92
N ALA A 93 21.25 9.43 -4.24
CA ALA A 93 22.36 9.72 -3.33
C ALA A 93 21.87 10.54 -2.12
N ASN A 94 22.49 10.33 -0.96
CA ASN A 94 22.03 10.92 0.30
C ASN A 94 21.99 12.46 0.27
N ASP A 95 22.92 13.09 -0.45
CA ASP A 95 22.99 14.55 -0.63
C ASP A 95 21.83 15.11 -1.49
N LYS A 96 21.15 14.25 -2.25
CA LYS A 96 19.97 14.58 -3.06
C LYS A 96 18.67 14.39 -2.30
N LEU A 97 18.66 13.65 -1.18
CA LEU A 97 17.47 13.38 -0.39
C LEU A 97 17.26 14.44 0.69
N ILE A 98 16.04 14.50 1.23
CA ILE A 98 15.66 15.48 2.25
C ILE A 98 16.03 14.90 3.62
N SER A 99 16.95 15.52 4.36
CA SER A 99 17.28 15.02 5.70
C SER A 99 16.08 15.16 6.65
N THR A 100 15.71 14.06 7.32
CA THR A 100 14.65 14.10 8.32
C THR A 100 15.15 14.83 9.57
N LYS A 101 14.45 15.89 9.97
CA LYS A 101 14.85 16.70 11.13
C LYS A 101 14.94 15.84 12.39
N GLY A 102 16.08 15.94 13.08
CA GLY A 102 16.32 15.28 14.37
C GLY A 102 16.60 13.78 14.29
N LYS A 103 16.86 13.23 13.10
CA LYS A 103 17.24 11.83 12.91
C LYS A 103 18.47 11.71 12.03
N GLU A 104 19.52 11.10 12.55
CA GLU A 104 20.73 10.81 11.80
C GLU A 104 20.45 9.74 10.74
N ASN A 105 21.04 9.88 9.55
CA ASN A 105 20.92 8.92 8.43
C ASN A 105 19.47 8.56 8.06
N SER A 106 18.52 9.47 8.32
CA SER A 106 17.12 9.36 7.97
C SER A 106 16.81 10.37 6.88
N TYR A 107 16.15 9.90 5.84
CA TYR A 107 15.84 10.70 4.66
C TYR A 107 14.37 10.62 4.31
N ASP A 108 13.87 11.68 3.71
CA ASP A 108 12.55 11.79 3.14
C ASP A 108 12.68 12.13 1.64
N ILE A 109 11.63 11.80 0.90
CA ILE A 109 11.34 12.36 -0.42
C ILE A 109 10.02 13.13 -0.34
N PHE A 110 9.81 14.07 -1.25
CA PHE A 110 8.53 14.72 -1.41
C PHE A 110 7.80 14.13 -2.62
N LEU A 111 6.64 13.52 -2.36
CA LEU A 111 5.71 13.08 -3.40
C LEU A 111 4.83 14.28 -3.76
N SER A 112 4.77 14.61 -5.04
CA SER A 112 3.89 15.65 -5.56
C SER A 112 2.91 15.07 -6.55
N SER A 113 1.64 15.44 -6.41
CA SER A 113 0.58 15.17 -7.38
C SER A 113 0.09 16.44 -8.08
N PHE A 114 0.88 17.52 -8.03
CA PHE A 114 0.44 18.83 -8.52
C PHE A 114 0.10 18.74 -10.02
N GLN A 115 -1.07 19.28 -10.39
CA GLN A 115 -1.60 19.26 -11.76
C GLN A 115 -1.75 17.85 -12.37
N GLY A 116 -1.90 16.81 -11.54
CA GLY A 116 -2.06 15.43 -12.00
C GLY A 116 -0.76 14.74 -12.41
N THR A 117 0.38 15.40 -12.20
CA THR A 117 1.71 14.82 -12.39
C THR A 117 2.17 14.18 -11.09
N ASN A 118 2.54 12.91 -11.14
CA ASN A 118 3.17 12.19 -10.03
C ASN A 118 4.68 12.38 -10.14
N THR A 119 5.25 13.31 -9.38
CA THR A 119 6.68 13.62 -9.41
C THR A 119 7.29 13.46 -8.02
N VAL A 120 8.50 12.91 -7.99
CA VAL A 120 9.30 12.73 -6.77
C VAL A 120 10.34 13.84 -6.72
N TYR A 121 10.39 14.54 -5.60
CA TYR A 121 11.39 15.58 -5.34
C TYR A 121 12.27 15.21 -4.15
N GLY A 122 13.54 15.57 -4.27
CA GLY A 122 14.54 15.48 -3.23
C GLY A 122 14.74 16.82 -2.50
N LYS A 123 15.96 17.06 -2.04
CA LYS A 123 16.38 18.27 -1.33
C LYS A 123 16.04 19.52 -2.14
N SER A 124 15.56 20.56 -1.45
CA SER A 124 15.32 21.89 -2.01
C SER A 124 16.24 22.90 -1.33
N GLU A 125 16.77 23.83 -2.12
CA GLU A 125 17.49 25.02 -1.62
C GLU A 125 16.52 26.13 -1.20
N SER A 126 15.22 25.99 -1.50
CA SER A 126 14.16 26.89 -1.07
C SER A 126 13.32 26.26 0.05
N THR A 127 12.38 27.04 0.60
CA THR A 127 11.41 26.55 1.59
C THR A 127 10.30 25.70 0.97
N LYS A 128 10.25 25.58 -0.36
CA LYS A 128 9.20 24.88 -1.09
C LYS A 128 9.73 23.52 -1.57
N PRO A 129 9.06 22.41 -1.24
CA PRO A 129 9.55 21.08 -1.60
C PRO A 129 9.42 20.75 -3.09
N PHE A 130 8.44 21.33 -3.80
CA PHE A 130 8.25 21.13 -5.25
C PHE A 130 9.24 21.93 -6.11
N GLU A 131 10.08 22.78 -5.51
CA GLU A 131 11.22 23.43 -6.15
C GLU A 131 12.53 22.64 -5.90
N GLY A 132 12.44 21.48 -5.26
CA GLY A 132 13.59 20.62 -5.00
C GLY A 132 14.13 19.91 -6.23
N ILE A 133 15.18 19.12 -6.02
CA ILE A 133 15.78 18.27 -7.05
C ILE A 133 14.70 17.31 -7.56
N ASN A 134 14.33 17.40 -8.84
CA ASN A 134 13.42 16.44 -9.46
C ASN A 134 14.15 15.09 -9.55
N LEU A 135 13.68 14.06 -8.86
CA LEU A 135 14.27 12.72 -8.87
C LEU A 135 13.64 11.82 -9.95
N GLY A 136 12.44 12.16 -10.41
CA GLY A 136 11.76 11.46 -11.49
C GLY A 136 10.23 11.54 -11.38
N THR A 137 9.57 10.98 -12.40
CA THR A 137 8.11 11.05 -12.58
C THR A 137 7.54 9.66 -12.85
N PHE A 138 6.35 9.38 -12.33
CA PHE A 138 5.64 8.12 -12.60
C PHE A 138 4.81 8.21 -13.88
N LYS A 139 4.73 7.09 -14.62
CA LYS A 139 3.89 6.92 -15.81
C LYS A 139 3.05 5.65 -15.72
N GLY A 140 2.04 5.54 -16.59
CA GLY A 140 1.21 4.33 -16.72
C GLY A 140 0.27 4.07 -15.55
N THR A 141 -0.14 5.11 -14.82
CA THR A 141 -1.12 5.00 -13.73
C THR A 141 -2.07 6.18 -13.74
N THR A 142 -3.33 5.91 -13.41
CA THR A 142 -4.36 6.93 -13.17
C THR A 142 -4.43 7.35 -11.71
N PHE A 143 -3.76 6.63 -10.82
CA PHE A 143 -3.64 7.00 -9.42
C PHE A 143 -2.53 8.00 -9.19
N ASN A 144 -2.69 8.77 -8.12
CA ASN A 144 -1.58 9.51 -7.54
C ASN A 144 -1.01 8.75 -6.34
N PHE A 145 0.29 8.90 -6.11
CA PHE A 145 0.92 8.36 -4.90
C PHE A 145 0.89 9.40 -3.80
N THR A 146 0.53 8.97 -2.60
CA THR A 146 0.57 9.80 -1.40
C THR A 146 1.24 9.09 -0.24
N THR A 147 1.56 9.84 0.81
CA THR A 147 2.23 9.32 2.01
C THR A 147 1.31 8.35 2.76
N ALA A 148 1.88 7.32 3.38
CA ALA A 148 1.09 6.30 4.08
C ALA A 148 0.33 6.85 5.32
N THR A 149 0.91 7.82 6.03
CA THR A 149 0.39 8.32 7.31
C THR A 149 -0.46 9.59 7.16
N ASN A 150 -0.16 10.45 6.18
CA ASN A 150 -0.87 11.71 5.94
C ASN A 150 -1.24 11.79 4.44
N PRO A 151 -2.25 11.03 4.00
CA PRO A 151 -2.52 10.86 2.57
C PRO A 151 -3.18 12.07 1.89
N ILE A 152 -3.64 13.07 2.66
CA ILE A 152 -4.21 14.32 2.13
C ILE A 152 -3.43 15.50 2.68
N TYR A 153 -2.88 16.29 1.76
CA TYR A 153 -2.41 17.62 2.06
C TYR A 153 -3.48 18.65 1.69
N THR A 154 -3.84 19.51 2.64
CA THR A 154 -4.78 20.62 2.44
C THR A 154 -4.01 21.93 2.55
N ASN A 155 -4.03 22.75 1.50
CA ASN A 155 -3.39 24.07 1.54
C ASN A 155 -4.26 25.13 2.24
N SER A 156 -3.72 26.34 2.39
CA SER A 156 -4.43 27.48 3.03
C SER A 156 -5.72 27.91 2.31
N LYS A 157 -5.93 27.49 1.06
CA LYS A 157 -7.15 27.75 0.27
C LYS A 157 -8.14 26.58 0.33
N GLY A 158 -7.88 25.57 1.15
CA GLY A 158 -8.72 24.37 1.27
C GLY A 158 -8.55 23.37 0.11
N LEU A 159 -7.61 23.60 -0.82
CA LEU A 159 -7.37 22.67 -1.92
C LEU A 159 -6.62 21.44 -1.40
N GLN A 160 -7.19 20.28 -1.69
CA GLN A 160 -6.68 18.97 -1.29
C GLN A 160 -5.86 18.34 -2.40
N ASN A 161 -4.70 17.78 -2.05
CA ASN A 161 -3.81 17.08 -2.98
C ASN A 161 -3.22 15.83 -2.32
N ALA A 162 -2.65 14.94 -3.14
CA ALA A 162 -1.98 13.72 -2.69
C ALA A 162 -0.52 13.96 -2.27
N SER A 163 -0.06 15.22 -2.22
CA SER A 163 1.35 15.54 -1.97
C SER A 163 1.76 15.38 -0.50
N GLY A 164 3.02 15.05 -0.25
CA GLY A 164 3.57 15.01 1.11
C GLY A 164 4.96 14.39 1.20
N TYR A 165 5.57 14.49 2.39
CA TYR A 165 6.86 13.87 2.67
C TYR A 165 6.68 12.38 3.00
N ALA A 166 7.36 11.52 2.25
CA ALA A 166 7.41 10.09 2.52
C ALA A 166 8.80 9.72 3.02
N THR A 167 8.86 9.10 4.20
CA THR A 167 10.12 8.64 4.79
C THR A 167 10.66 7.44 4.03
N VAL A 168 11.95 7.52 3.71
CA VAL A 168 12.73 6.45 3.11
C VAL A 168 13.01 5.41 4.19
N ILE A 169 12.41 4.23 4.04
CA ILE A 169 12.53 3.12 5.00
C ILE A 169 13.70 2.19 4.68
N GLU A 170 14.21 2.24 3.45
CA GLU A 170 15.41 1.54 3.00
C GLU A 170 16.06 2.39 1.91
N ASN A 171 17.38 2.54 1.98
CA ASN A 171 18.17 3.27 0.99
C ASN A 171 19.44 2.49 0.65
N THR A 172 19.58 2.12 -0.62
CA THR A 172 20.87 1.77 -1.20
C THR A 172 21.39 3.01 -1.91
N GLU A 173 22.34 3.69 -1.28
CA GLU A 173 22.79 5.01 -1.70
C GLU A 173 23.10 5.09 -3.20
N GLY A 174 22.52 6.10 -3.86
CA GLY A 174 22.68 6.34 -5.28
C GLY A 174 21.90 5.40 -6.20
N ARG A 175 21.24 4.35 -5.66
CA ARG A 175 20.64 3.28 -6.47
C ARG A 175 19.16 3.06 -6.20
N THR A 176 18.76 2.81 -4.97
CA THR A 176 17.39 2.34 -4.68
C THR A 176 16.88 2.96 -3.40
N ILE A 177 15.62 3.40 -3.42
CA ILE A 177 14.89 3.78 -2.20
C ILE A 177 13.60 2.99 -2.08
N LYS A 178 13.18 2.76 -0.84
CA LYS A 178 11.85 2.25 -0.51
C LYS A 178 11.10 3.23 0.37
N VAL A 179 9.83 3.43 0.06
CA VAL A 179 8.92 4.30 0.82
C VAL A 179 7.56 3.62 1.00
N LEU A 180 6.83 4.02 2.03
CA LEU A 180 5.46 3.58 2.24
C LEU A 180 4.47 4.60 1.67
N VAL A 181 3.58 4.13 0.81
CA VAL A 181 2.61 4.98 0.09
C VAL A 181 1.19 4.42 0.14
N ARG A 182 0.23 5.29 -0.16
CA ARG A 182 -1.15 4.92 -0.52
C ARG A 182 -1.44 5.39 -1.94
N LEU A 183 -2.40 4.72 -2.58
CA LEU A 183 -2.94 5.14 -3.87
C LEU A 183 -4.04 6.17 -3.63
N PHE A 184 -4.08 7.20 -4.46
CA PHE A 184 -4.95 8.34 -4.32
C PHE A 184 -5.76 8.56 -5.60
N ASN A 185 -7.08 8.48 -5.51
CA ASN A 185 -8.00 8.67 -6.62
C ASN A 185 -8.81 9.95 -6.44
N PHE A 186 -8.42 11.00 -7.18
CA PHE A 186 -9.13 12.29 -7.15
C PHE A 186 -10.57 12.20 -7.66
N LYS A 187 -10.84 11.35 -8.66
CA LYS A 187 -12.15 11.26 -9.31
C LYS A 187 -13.20 10.67 -8.37
N SER A 188 -12.85 9.60 -7.65
CA SER A 188 -13.75 8.95 -6.70
C SER A 188 -13.61 9.47 -5.26
N LYS A 189 -12.66 10.39 -5.00
CA LYS A 189 -12.30 10.85 -3.64
C LYS A 189 -11.98 9.70 -2.70
N GLN A 190 -11.27 8.70 -3.21
CA GLN A 190 -10.89 7.51 -2.47
C GLN A 190 -9.37 7.45 -2.29
N ILE A 191 -8.97 6.94 -1.14
CA ILE A 191 -7.59 6.57 -0.85
C ILE A 191 -7.57 5.05 -0.64
N SER A 192 -6.50 4.38 -1.06
CA SER A 192 -6.38 2.95 -0.78
C SER A 192 -6.40 2.69 0.72
N LYS A 193 -7.23 1.73 1.14
CA LYS A 193 -7.20 1.22 2.52
C LYS A 193 -5.89 0.49 2.83
N SER A 194 -5.35 -0.20 1.83
CA SER A 194 -4.02 -0.81 1.91
C SER A 194 -2.91 0.24 1.83
N VAL A 195 -1.81 -0.03 2.53
CA VAL A 195 -0.52 0.65 2.33
C VAL A 195 0.35 -0.22 1.44
N TYR A 196 1.19 0.42 0.64
CA TYR A 196 2.11 -0.25 -0.27
C TYR A 196 3.55 0.15 0.01
N GLU A 197 4.45 -0.81 -0.09
CA GLU A 197 5.87 -0.56 -0.22
C GLU A 197 6.18 -0.28 -1.68
N LEU A 198 6.67 0.92 -1.95
CA LEU A 198 7.09 1.38 -3.26
C LEU A 198 8.61 1.42 -3.29
N THR A 199 9.19 0.61 -4.17
CA THR A 199 10.61 0.58 -4.47
C THR A 199 10.88 1.34 -5.76
N LEU A 200 11.75 2.34 -5.71
CA LEU A 200 12.22 3.08 -6.88
C LEU A 200 13.70 2.77 -7.10
N THR A 201 14.05 2.47 -8.35
CA THR A 201 15.42 2.15 -8.74
C THR A 201 15.93 3.16 -9.76
N HIS A 202 17.08 3.74 -9.49
CA HIS A 202 17.83 4.49 -10.47
C HIS A 202 18.57 3.52 -11.38
N VAL A 203 18.36 3.65 -12.69
CA VAL A 203 19.14 2.98 -13.72
C VAL A 203 20.05 4.00 -14.38
N THR A 204 21.32 3.65 -14.48
CA THR A 204 22.28 4.34 -15.32
C THR A 204 21.99 3.93 -16.76
N VAL A 205 21.55 4.87 -17.59
CA VAL A 205 21.39 4.67 -19.04
C VAL A 205 22.69 5.05 -19.72
#